data_AF-A0A0M2RE86-F1
#
_entry.id   AF-A0A0M2RE86-F1
#
_cell.length_a   1.000
_cell.length_b   1.000
_cell.length_c   1.000
_cell.angle_alpha   90.00
_cell.angle_beta   90.00
_cell.angle_gamma   90.00
#
_symmetry.space_group_name_H-M   'P 1'
#
loop_
_entity.id
_entity.type
_entity.pdbx_description
1 polymer ?
#
loop_
_entity_poly.entity_id
_entity_poly.type
_entity_poly.pdbx_seq_one_letter_code
_entity_poly.pdbx_strand_id
1 'polypeptide(L)'
;MTINQVNRYNSFEDVNNLEEAKINNLLENGDGPEKVWAIWSLALKKWKSSASKLQSLPDGEPSSGVRRNLIVVLAGMQQSDVLYSLAKHDPDASVRADALKYLIRISDPNDEPLSEFLYKRLINDSENIIKITILKEAPEELLTLSFNDIITFIEPSDPALQMVSLEQLDKRALLDDENAPAIAKLLLQAHDASILEKIMFILINGGRSELILDAGMLQEDKTNFDLLSYLAKQEIKFSWSSLQKFIGPECNHNSHMIIDFIQNPTEPGAFLWLSTRYAQMLELESWENDFFEIQKAFLETLSGIDKPDQMIPALNSNLQIIHKYMKVELHDMQCWAKDEWMYEFDNEEDYEEAILSNKANIEAIKNWLK
;
A
#
# COMPACT_ATOMS: atom_id res chain seq x y z
N MET A 1 28.30 37.71 13.71
CA MET A 1 27.45 38.66 14.47
C MET A 1 26.05 38.55 13.93
N THR A 2 25.18 37.79 14.60
CA THR A 2 23.75 37.74 14.26
C THR A 2 23.12 38.99 14.83
N ILE A 3 22.68 39.91 13.96
CA ILE A 3 21.90 41.07 14.38
C ILE A 3 20.55 40.52 14.80
N ASN A 4 20.24 40.53 16.10
CA ASN A 4 18.88 40.34 16.56
C ASN A 4 18.06 41.50 16.00
N GLN A 5 17.39 41.27 14.87
CA GLN A 5 16.36 42.18 14.39
C GLN A 5 15.23 42.14 15.42
N VAL A 6 15.13 43.21 16.21
CA VAL A 6 13.99 43.43 17.08
C VAL A 6 12.83 43.82 16.18
N ASN A 7 11.78 42.99 16.12
CA ASN A 7 10.56 43.34 15.41
C ASN A 7 10.08 44.70 15.91
N ARG A 8 9.72 45.61 15.00
CA ARG A 8 9.23 46.95 15.37
C ARG A 8 7.82 46.87 15.97
N TYR A 9 7.09 45.82 15.64
CA TYR A 9 5.75 45.52 16.11
C TYR A 9 5.70 44.14 16.76
N ASN A 10 4.91 44.00 17.83
CA ASN A 10 4.83 42.76 18.60
C ASN A 10 3.60 41.93 18.26
N SER A 11 2.63 42.51 17.55
CA SER A 11 1.38 41.85 17.22
C SER A 11 0.81 42.28 15.87
N PHE A 12 -0.06 41.44 15.31
CA PHE A 12 -0.88 41.82 14.16
C PHE A 12 -1.77 43.04 14.45
N GLU A 13 -2.29 43.17 15.67
CA GLU A 13 -3.15 44.30 16.04
C GLU A 13 -2.40 45.64 15.95
N ASP A 14 -1.13 45.66 16.36
CA ASP A 14 -0.26 46.84 16.21
C ASP A 14 -0.16 47.26 14.74
N VAL A 15 0.13 46.31 13.85
CA VAL A 15 0.25 46.54 12.40
C VAL A 15 -1.11 46.92 11.80
N ASN A 16 -2.19 46.29 12.26
CA ASN A 16 -3.52 46.51 11.71
C ASN A 16 -4.06 47.92 11.97
N ASN A 17 -3.63 48.54 13.06
CA ASN A 17 -3.97 49.90 13.42
C ASN A 17 -3.11 50.96 12.70
N LEU A 18 -2.07 50.57 11.95
CA LEU A 18 -1.24 51.51 11.20
C LEU A 18 -1.96 52.12 10.01
N GLU A 19 -1.55 53.33 9.60
CA GLU A 19 -2.00 53.90 8.33
C GLU A 19 -1.52 53.07 7.13
N GLU A 20 -2.30 53.06 6.04
CA GLU A 20 -2.01 52.26 4.83
C GLU A 20 -0.58 52.48 4.30
N ALA A 21 -0.09 53.73 4.33
CA ALA A 21 1.28 54.06 3.92
C ALA A 21 2.35 53.35 4.76
N LYS A 22 2.15 53.22 6.07
CA LYS A 22 3.07 52.49 6.96
C LYS A 22 2.99 50.99 6.74
N ILE A 23 1.79 50.48 6.46
CA ILE A 23 1.60 49.07 6.13
C ILE A 23 2.32 48.73 4.81
N ASN A 24 2.18 49.58 3.79
CA ASN A 24 2.94 49.45 2.54
C ASN A 24 4.46 49.51 2.79
N ASN A 25 4.93 50.38 3.69
CA ASN A 25 6.34 50.41 4.06
C ASN A 25 6.82 49.10 4.72
N LEU A 26 5.97 48.44 5.51
CA LEU A 26 6.29 47.13 6.10
C LEU A 26 6.34 46.01 5.06
N LEU A 27 5.53 46.07 4.00
CA LEU A 27 5.66 45.12 2.89
C LEU A 27 7.05 45.16 2.25
N GLU A 28 7.57 46.37 2.08
CA GLU A 28 8.88 46.60 1.47
C GLU A 28 10.02 46.27 2.45
N ASN A 29 9.94 46.77 3.68
CA ASN A 29 11.09 46.88 4.60
C ASN A 29 10.91 46.14 5.94
N GLY A 30 9.78 45.47 6.15
CA GLY A 30 9.50 44.70 7.35
C GLY A 30 10.19 43.34 7.36
N ASP A 31 10.27 42.73 8.53
CA ASP A 31 10.67 41.34 8.66
C ASP A 31 9.57 40.36 8.19
N GLY A 32 9.86 39.06 8.18
CA GLY A 32 8.93 38.04 7.70
C GLY A 32 7.54 38.09 8.36
N PRO A 33 7.46 38.08 9.71
CA PRO A 33 6.22 38.27 10.45
C PRO A 33 5.51 39.61 10.15
N GLU A 34 6.24 40.73 10.15
CA GLU A 34 5.68 42.05 9.87
C GLU A 34 5.06 42.14 8.47
N LYS A 35 5.71 41.54 7.46
CA LYS A 35 5.18 41.46 6.09
C LYS A 35 3.86 40.69 6.04
N VAL A 36 3.79 39.54 6.71
CA VAL A 36 2.55 38.75 6.79
C VAL A 36 1.42 39.58 7.42
N TRP A 37 1.69 40.23 8.56
CA TRP A 37 0.71 41.09 9.21
C TRP A 37 0.29 42.28 8.35
N ALA A 38 1.23 42.88 7.62
CA ALA A 38 0.97 43.99 6.73
C ALA A 38 0.05 43.60 5.57
N ILE A 39 0.29 42.45 4.95
CA ILE A 39 -0.56 41.89 3.88
C ILE A 39 -1.97 41.65 4.41
N TRP A 40 -2.08 41.07 5.61
CA TRP A 40 -3.38 40.83 6.24
C TRP A 40 -4.11 42.12 6.54
N SER A 41 -3.41 43.12 7.06
CA SER A 41 -4.04 44.39 7.35
C SER A 41 -4.54 45.08 6.08
N LEU A 42 -3.77 45.05 4.99
CA LEU A 42 -4.22 45.59 3.69
C LEU A 42 -5.41 44.81 3.14
N ALA A 43 -5.36 43.48 3.16
CA ALA A 43 -6.45 42.63 2.73
C ALA A 43 -7.72 42.91 3.55
N LEU A 44 -7.61 42.97 4.88
CA LEU A 44 -8.72 43.27 5.77
C LEU A 44 -9.24 44.69 5.63
N LYS A 45 -8.40 45.68 5.34
CA LYS A 45 -8.83 47.07 5.11
C LYS A 45 -9.59 47.21 3.79
N LYS A 46 -9.07 46.64 2.71
CA LYS A 46 -9.75 46.57 1.42
C LYS A 46 -11.05 45.76 1.49
N TRP A 47 -11.07 44.70 2.32
CA TRP A 47 -12.27 43.89 2.53
C TRP A 47 -13.29 44.57 3.46
N LYS A 48 -12.86 45.28 4.51
CA LYS A 48 -13.74 46.04 5.42
C LYS A 48 -14.52 47.13 4.69
N SER A 49 -13.94 47.75 3.66
CA SER A 49 -14.69 48.66 2.77
C SER A 49 -15.76 47.95 1.93
N SER A 50 -15.74 46.62 1.84
CA SER A 50 -16.61 45.83 0.97
C SER A 50 -17.53 44.84 1.70
N ALA A 51 -17.27 44.48 2.96
CA ALA A 51 -18.10 43.55 3.72
C ALA A 51 -18.31 43.97 5.18
N SER A 52 -19.51 44.43 5.49
CA SER A 52 -19.94 44.87 6.84
C SER A 52 -20.00 43.76 7.90
N LYS A 53 -19.90 42.48 7.51
CA LYS A 53 -20.09 41.31 8.40
C LYS A 53 -18.85 40.80 9.14
N LEU A 54 -17.65 41.32 8.85
CA LEU A 54 -16.40 40.84 9.48
C LEU A 54 -15.98 41.63 10.73
N GLN A 55 -16.78 42.60 11.17
CA GLN A 55 -16.48 43.43 12.35
C GLN A 55 -16.62 42.70 13.69
N SER A 56 -17.04 41.42 13.70
CA SER A 56 -17.32 40.65 14.91
C SER A 56 -16.33 39.54 15.21
N LEU A 57 -15.14 39.52 14.59
CA LEU A 57 -14.10 38.56 14.99
C LEU A 57 -13.48 39.02 16.32
N PRO A 58 -13.71 38.30 17.43
CA PRO A 58 -13.10 38.61 18.71
C PRO A 58 -11.64 38.18 18.67
N ASP A 59 -10.75 39.01 19.21
CA ASP A 59 -9.33 38.72 19.47
C ASP A 59 -8.44 38.55 18.22
N GLY A 60 -8.28 39.65 17.48
CA GLY A 60 -7.02 40.04 16.82
C GLY A 60 -6.54 39.21 15.64
N GLU A 61 -6.28 37.91 15.81
CA GLU A 61 -5.62 37.06 14.82
C GLU A 61 -6.63 36.30 13.95
N PRO A 62 -6.51 36.32 12.61
CA PRO A 62 -7.38 35.53 11.75
C PRO A 62 -7.19 34.04 12.04
N SER A 63 -8.30 33.30 12.17
CA SER A 63 -8.27 31.85 12.38
C SER A 63 -7.51 31.14 11.26
N SER A 64 -6.96 29.95 11.53
CA SER A 64 -6.19 29.17 10.54
C SER A 64 -6.99 28.96 9.25
N GLY A 65 -8.30 28.73 9.31
CA GLY A 65 -9.17 28.66 8.13
C GLY A 65 -9.19 29.94 7.28
N VAL A 66 -9.21 31.12 7.91
CA VAL A 66 -9.12 32.41 7.19
C VAL A 66 -7.73 32.57 6.54
N ARG A 67 -6.66 32.21 7.26
CA ARG A 67 -5.29 32.28 6.74
C ARG A 67 -5.07 31.36 5.55
N ARG A 68 -5.62 30.16 5.58
CA ARG A 68 -5.61 29.20 4.46
C ARG A 68 -6.33 29.73 3.21
N ASN A 69 -7.48 30.38 3.38
CA ASN A 69 -8.17 31.02 2.25
C ASN A 69 -7.34 32.16 1.64
N LEU A 70 -6.63 32.92 2.47
CA LEU A 70 -5.76 33.97 1.97
C LEU A 70 -4.57 33.41 1.16
N ILE A 71 -3.99 32.28 1.57
CA ILE A 71 -2.93 31.60 0.80
C ILE A 71 -3.37 31.37 -0.65
N VAL A 72 -4.62 30.98 -0.88
CA VAL A 72 -5.18 30.80 -2.23
C VAL A 72 -5.18 32.10 -3.03
N VAL A 73 -5.58 33.21 -2.39
CA VAL A 73 -5.57 34.54 -3.02
C VAL A 73 -4.15 34.98 -3.35
N LEU A 74 -3.21 34.79 -2.42
CA LEU A 74 -1.79 35.13 -2.60
C LEU A 74 -1.16 34.33 -3.74
N ALA A 75 -1.51 33.04 -3.85
CA ALA A 75 -1.10 32.19 -4.95
C ALA A 75 -1.64 32.69 -6.30
N GLY A 76 -2.92 33.08 -6.36
CA GLY A 76 -3.52 33.68 -7.55
C GLY A 76 -2.88 35.01 -7.97
N MET A 77 -2.26 35.71 -7.01
CA MET A 77 -1.49 36.94 -7.24
C MET A 77 0.01 36.71 -7.41
N GLN A 78 0.47 35.45 -7.46
CA GLN A 78 1.87 35.05 -7.59
C GLN A 78 2.81 35.67 -6.52
N GLN A 79 2.32 35.86 -5.30
CA GLN A 79 3.10 36.42 -4.18
C GLN A 79 3.94 35.33 -3.50
N SER A 80 4.97 34.83 -4.20
CA SER A 80 5.78 33.69 -3.77
C SER A 80 6.60 33.97 -2.50
N ASP A 81 7.11 35.19 -2.34
CA ASP A 81 7.87 35.63 -1.15
C ASP A 81 7.02 35.57 0.14
N VAL A 82 5.75 35.93 0.03
CA VAL A 82 4.78 35.86 1.12
C VAL A 82 4.44 34.44 1.46
N LEU A 83 4.17 33.61 0.45
CA LEU A 83 3.88 32.19 0.63
C LEU A 83 5.08 31.47 1.26
N TYR A 84 6.30 31.83 0.86
CA TYR A 84 7.53 31.33 1.49
C TYR A 84 7.60 31.72 2.98
N SER A 85 7.30 32.98 3.32
CA SER A 85 7.25 33.42 4.72
C SER A 85 6.22 32.64 5.53
N LEU A 86 5.01 32.45 5.01
CA LEU A 86 3.94 31.67 5.66
C LEU A 86 4.33 30.20 5.83
N ALA A 87 4.85 29.57 4.77
CA ALA A 87 5.35 28.20 4.81
C ALA A 87 6.47 28.01 5.85
N LYS A 88 7.28 29.05 6.08
CA LYS A 88 8.38 29.03 7.04
C LYS A 88 7.95 29.31 8.48
N HIS A 89 7.02 30.24 8.69
CA HIS A 89 6.82 30.87 10.00
C HIS A 89 5.41 30.78 10.58
N ASP A 90 4.38 30.36 9.83
CA ASP A 90 3.03 30.28 10.42
C ASP A 90 3.01 29.25 11.57
N PRO A 91 2.41 29.57 12.73
CA PRO A 91 2.35 28.65 13.86
C PRO A 91 1.55 27.38 13.55
N ASP A 92 0.54 27.46 12.67
CA ASP A 92 -0.35 26.35 12.34
C ASP A 92 0.23 25.49 11.20
N ALA A 93 0.41 24.20 11.46
CA ALA A 93 1.00 23.26 10.50
C ALA A 93 0.16 23.11 9.22
N SER A 94 -1.17 23.23 9.30
CA SER A 94 -2.04 23.17 8.13
C SER A 94 -1.91 24.42 7.27
N VAL A 95 -1.71 25.60 7.89
CA VAL A 95 -1.43 26.84 7.16
C VAL A 95 -0.07 26.75 6.46
N ARG A 96 0.97 26.26 7.16
CA ARG A 96 2.29 26.01 6.56
C ARG A 96 2.22 25.02 5.38
N ALA A 97 1.47 23.93 5.54
CA ALA A 97 1.26 22.94 4.49
C ALA A 97 0.58 23.55 3.26
N ASP A 98 -0.53 24.27 3.44
CA ASP A 98 -1.20 24.93 2.31
C ASP A 98 -0.29 25.97 1.63
N ALA A 99 0.49 26.73 2.40
CA ALA A 99 1.45 27.67 1.85
C ALA A 99 2.52 26.96 1.00
N LEU A 100 3.08 25.85 1.48
CA LEU A 100 4.03 25.01 0.72
C LEU A 100 3.41 24.48 -0.57
N LYS A 101 2.20 23.92 -0.49
CA LYS A 101 1.47 23.41 -1.66
C LYS A 101 1.34 24.46 -2.75
N TYR A 102 0.89 25.66 -2.40
CA TYR A 102 0.71 26.72 -3.39
C TYR A 102 2.04 27.31 -3.85
N LEU A 103 3.03 27.44 -2.97
CA LEU A 103 4.37 27.87 -3.32
C LEU A 103 4.99 26.96 -4.38
N ILE A 104 4.97 25.64 -4.15
CA ILE A 104 5.45 24.62 -5.11
C ILE A 104 4.77 24.79 -6.48
N ARG A 105 3.45 24.99 -6.50
CA ARG A 105 2.66 25.06 -7.74
C ARG A 105 2.94 26.30 -8.60
N ILE A 106 3.37 27.41 -7.98
CA ILE A 106 3.62 28.67 -8.71
C ILE A 106 5.10 28.91 -8.99
N SER A 107 5.99 28.11 -8.41
CA SER A 107 7.44 28.26 -8.57
C SER A 107 7.97 27.63 -9.86
N ASP A 108 9.15 28.08 -10.28
CA ASP A 108 9.91 27.43 -11.35
C ASP A 108 10.37 26.05 -10.85
N PRO A 109 10.20 24.97 -11.63
CA PRO A 109 10.74 23.65 -11.29
C PRO A 109 12.25 23.62 -11.04
N ASN A 110 13.02 24.61 -11.50
CA ASN A 110 14.46 24.71 -11.31
C ASN A 110 14.87 25.71 -10.21
N ASP A 111 13.95 26.12 -9.33
CA ASP A 111 14.23 27.03 -8.21
C ASP A 111 15.07 26.33 -7.13
N GLU A 112 16.40 26.40 -7.26
CA GLU A 112 17.37 25.81 -6.32
C GLU A 112 17.15 26.25 -4.85
N PRO A 113 16.98 27.55 -4.53
CA PRO A 113 16.66 27.98 -3.17
C PRO A 113 15.40 27.32 -2.60
N LEU A 114 14.34 27.18 -3.41
CA LEU A 114 13.13 26.50 -2.98
C LEU A 114 13.39 25.00 -2.76
N SER A 115 14.11 24.34 -3.68
CA SER A 115 14.49 22.93 -3.55
C SER A 115 15.20 22.65 -2.22
N GLU A 116 16.21 23.47 -1.88
CA GLU A 116 16.94 23.35 -0.62
C GLU A 116 16.02 23.56 0.60
N PHE A 117 15.10 24.54 0.52
CA PHE A 117 14.12 24.79 1.57
C PHE A 117 13.17 23.60 1.77
N LEU A 118 12.64 23.03 0.69
CA LEU A 118 11.74 21.87 0.73
C LEU A 118 12.45 20.65 1.31
N TYR A 119 13.69 20.36 0.88
CA TYR A 119 14.48 19.26 1.44
C TYR A 119 14.72 19.44 2.94
N LYS A 120 15.12 20.64 3.39
CA LYS A 120 15.30 20.94 4.82
C LYS A 120 14.00 20.75 5.61
N ARG A 121 12.85 21.13 5.06
CA ARG A 121 11.55 20.93 5.69
C ARG A 121 11.18 19.45 5.77
N LEU A 122 11.40 18.71 4.69
CA LEU A 122 11.10 17.29 4.64
C LEU A 122 11.86 16.50 5.73
N ILE A 123 13.13 16.85 5.96
CA ILE A 123 13.98 16.19 6.96
C ILE A 123 13.69 16.69 8.40
N ASN A 124 13.56 18.00 8.61
CA ASN A 124 13.59 18.58 9.96
C ASN A 124 12.22 18.93 10.56
N ASP A 125 11.15 18.98 9.75
CA ASP A 125 9.82 19.31 10.29
C ASP A 125 9.25 18.13 11.08
N SER A 126 8.69 18.40 12.27
CA SER A 126 8.08 17.36 13.11
C SER A 126 6.71 16.94 12.61
N GLU A 127 6.03 17.80 11.85
CA GLU A 127 4.64 17.61 11.46
C GLU A 127 4.51 16.82 10.16
N ASN A 128 3.89 15.64 10.20
CA ASN A 128 3.76 14.77 9.03
C ASN A 128 2.95 15.41 7.89
N ILE A 129 2.01 16.30 8.18
CA ILE A 129 1.25 17.03 7.15
C ILE A 129 2.17 17.86 6.23
N ILE A 130 3.28 18.37 6.75
CA ILE A 130 4.27 19.11 5.96
C ILE A 130 4.99 18.16 5.02
N LYS A 131 5.50 17.04 5.54
CA LYS A 131 6.21 16.02 4.77
C LYS A 131 5.33 15.43 3.67
N ILE A 132 4.10 15.05 4.02
CA ILE A 132 3.07 14.56 3.09
C ILE A 132 2.82 15.58 1.97
N THR A 133 2.68 16.86 2.32
CA THR A 133 2.40 17.89 1.32
C THR A 133 3.57 18.08 0.36
N ILE A 134 4.80 18.09 0.87
CA ILE A 134 6.01 18.19 0.04
C ILE A 134 6.10 16.99 -0.91
N LEU A 135 5.98 15.77 -0.39
CA LEU A 135 6.07 14.56 -1.22
C LEU A 135 4.95 14.48 -2.27
N LYS A 136 3.72 14.90 -1.95
CA LYS A 136 2.60 14.88 -2.90
C LYS A 136 2.72 15.92 -4.01
N GLU A 137 3.16 17.12 -3.66
CA GLU A 137 3.04 18.28 -4.57
C GLU A 137 4.35 18.60 -5.30
N ALA A 138 5.51 18.29 -4.72
CA ALA A 138 6.79 18.62 -5.33
C ALA A 138 7.05 17.74 -6.58
N PRO A 139 7.19 18.35 -7.78
CA PRO A 139 7.61 17.61 -8.96
C PRO A 139 9.07 17.15 -8.80
N GLU A 140 9.46 16.13 -9.55
CA GLU A 140 10.79 15.52 -9.45
C GLU A 140 11.92 16.49 -9.82
N GLU A 141 11.65 17.37 -10.78
CA GLU A 141 12.55 18.43 -11.23
C GLU A 141 12.86 19.44 -10.12
N LEU A 142 11.88 19.72 -9.25
CA LEU A 142 12.05 20.66 -8.13
C LEU A 142 12.67 19.99 -6.92
N LEU A 143 12.35 18.73 -6.66
CA LEU A 143 12.84 18.00 -5.49
C LEU A 143 13.27 16.59 -5.88
N THR A 144 14.56 16.46 -6.14
CA THR A 144 15.20 15.15 -6.35
C THR A 144 15.42 14.48 -5.00
N LEU A 145 14.80 13.31 -4.83
CA LEU A 145 14.95 12.47 -3.65
C LEU A 145 15.60 11.16 -4.07
N SER A 146 16.58 10.70 -3.30
CA SER A 146 17.14 9.37 -3.46
C SER A 146 16.17 8.31 -2.92
N PHE A 147 16.41 7.05 -3.30
CA PHE A 147 15.70 5.92 -2.71
C PHE A 147 15.79 5.93 -1.17
N ASN A 148 17.00 6.14 -0.64
CA ASN A 148 17.23 6.19 0.80
C ASN A 148 16.44 7.30 1.49
N ASP A 149 16.34 8.48 0.87
CA ASP A 149 15.53 9.57 1.42
C ASP A 149 14.06 9.12 1.57
N ILE A 150 13.50 8.49 0.55
CA ILE A 150 12.09 8.07 0.58
C ILE A 150 11.87 6.93 1.58
N ILE A 151 12.79 5.95 1.67
CA ILE A 151 12.71 4.85 2.64
C ILE A 151 12.65 5.37 4.08
N THR A 152 13.37 6.43 4.42
CA THR A 152 13.35 6.99 5.79
C THR A 152 11.96 7.49 6.21
N PHE A 153 11.06 7.76 5.26
CA PHE A 153 9.67 8.16 5.52
C PHE A 153 8.68 7.00 5.50
N ILE A 154 9.15 5.76 5.29
CA ILE A 154 8.30 4.57 5.37
C ILE A 154 8.51 3.83 6.70
N GLU A 155 9.74 3.83 7.24
CA GLU A 155 10.05 3.19 8.52
C GLU A 155 9.50 4.01 9.72
N PRO A 156 9.08 3.32 10.80
CA PRO A 156 7.76 3.46 11.43
C PRO A 156 7.28 4.91 11.52
N SER A 157 6.54 5.34 10.50
CA SER A 157 5.93 6.66 10.41
C SER A 157 4.40 6.58 10.44
N ASP A 158 3.74 7.74 10.40
CA ASP A 158 2.31 7.82 10.17
C ASP A 158 1.90 7.10 8.86
N PRO A 159 0.80 6.31 8.84
CA PRO A 159 0.39 5.55 7.65
C PRO A 159 0.16 6.39 6.40
N ALA A 160 -0.32 7.64 6.55
CA ALA A 160 -0.51 8.51 5.39
C ALA A 160 0.83 8.97 4.79
N LEU A 161 1.86 9.16 5.64
CA LEU A 161 3.22 9.43 5.17
C LEU A 161 3.84 8.20 4.49
N GLN A 162 3.63 7.00 5.04
CA GLN A 162 4.09 5.75 4.42
C GLN A 162 3.48 5.58 3.02
N MET A 163 2.16 5.74 2.89
CA MET A 163 1.45 5.58 1.62
C MET A 163 1.99 6.54 0.55
N VAL A 164 2.16 7.82 0.90
CA VAL A 164 2.67 8.83 -0.04
C VAL A 164 4.11 8.56 -0.44
N SER A 165 4.92 8.07 0.50
CA SER A 165 6.31 7.70 0.22
C SER A 165 6.37 6.52 -0.76
N LEU A 166 5.50 5.52 -0.59
CA LEU A 166 5.34 4.41 -1.54
C LEU A 166 4.84 4.88 -2.92
N GLU A 167 3.89 5.82 -2.97
CA GLU A 167 3.46 6.46 -4.22
C GLU A 167 4.62 7.16 -4.94
N GLN A 168 5.53 7.80 -4.20
CA GLN A 168 6.72 8.43 -4.79
C GLN A 168 7.73 7.41 -5.32
N LEU A 169 7.96 6.30 -4.63
CA LEU A 169 8.82 5.22 -5.11
C LEU A 169 8.30 4.62 -6.43
N ASP A 170 7.00 4.37 -6.49
CA ASP A 170 6.30 3.86 -7.67
C ASP A 170 6.41 4.84 -8.85
N LYS A 171 6.06 6.11 -8.62
CA LYS A 171 6.06 7.15 -9.65
C LYS A 171 7.45 7.40 -10.25
N ARG A 172 8.50 7.36 -9.41
CA ARG A 172 9.89 7.65 -9.83
C ARG A 172 10.62 6.43 -10.38
N ALA A 173 9.97 5.27 -10.43
CA ALA A 173 10.56 4.00 -10.88
C ALA A 173 11.92 3.70 -10.19
N LEU A 174 12.03 4.02 -8.90
CA LEU A 174 13.28 3.84 -8.12
C LEU A 174 13.52 2.40 -7.68
N LEU A 175 12.73 1.46 -8.16
CA LEU A 175 12.86 0.04 -7.86
C LEU A 175 13.82 -0.62 -8.86
N ASP A 176 15.07 -0.76 -8.45
CA ASP A 176 16.08 -1.57 -9.12
C ASP A 176 16.42 -2.83 -8.31
N ASP A 177 17.33 -3.66 -8.83
CA ASP A 177 17.76 -4.89 -8.15
C ASP A 177 18.47 -4.65 -6.81
N GLU A 178 19.11 -3.48 -6.66
CA GLU A 178 19.82 -3.11 -5.43
C GLU A 178 18.83 -2.73 -4.31
N ASN A 179 17.76 -2.03 -4.68
CA ASN A 179 16.80 -1.44 -3.76
C ASN A 179 15.59 -2.35 -3.46
N ALA A 180 15.27 -3.31 -4.33
CA ALA A 180 14.13 -4.20 -4.15
C ALA A 180 14.11 -4.99 -2.83
N PRO A 181 15.24 -5.51 -2.31
CA PRO A 181 15.25 -6.20 -1.02
C PRO A 181 14.84 -5.30 0.16
N ALA A 182 15.17 -4.00 0.12
CA ALA A 182 14.77 -3.06 1.16
C ALA A 182 13.24 -2.85 1.16
N ILE A 183 12.62 -2.78 -0.02
CA ILE A 183 11.15 -2.72 -0.15
C ILE A 183 10.48 -4.01 0.31
N ALA A 184 11.03 -5.17 -0.05
CA ALA A 184 10.51 -6.46 0.41
C ALA A 184 10.55 -6.59 1.93
N LYS A 185 11.59 -6.07 2.59
CA LYS A 185 11.67 -6.03 4.06
C LYS A 185 10.54 -5.22 4.70
N LEU A 186 10.01 -4.20 4.02
CA LEU A 186 8.87 -3.42 4.51
C LEU A 186 7.58 -4.25 4.58
N LEU A 187 7.43 -5.29 3.76
CA LEU A 187 6.30 -6.23 3.87
C LEU A 187 6.23 -6.84 5.27
N LEU A 188 7.38 -7.11 5.90
CA LEU A 188 7.48 -7.70 7.24
C LEU A 188 7.07 -6.73 8.35
N GLN A 189 7.05 -5.42 8.05
CA GLN A 189 6.81 -4.35 9.01
C GLN A 189 5.44 -3.69 8.81
N ALA A 190 4.77 -3.94 7.67
CA ALA A 190 3.50 -3.36 7.33
C ALA A 190 2.38 -4.00 8.16
N HIS A 191 1.77 -3.22 9.05
CA HIS A 191 0.58 -3.62 9.81
C HIS A 191 -0.73 -3.15 9.17
N ASP A 192 -0.66 -2.18 8.26
CA ASP A 192 -1.81 -1.66 7.53
C ASP A 192 -1.98 -2.40 6.19
N ALA A 193 -3.19 -2.88 5.92
CA ALA A 193 -3.50 -3.68 4.73
C ALA A 193 -3.28 -2.89 3.43
N SER A 194 -3.57 -1.59 3.41
CA SER A 194 -3.39 -0.76 2.22
C SER A 194 -1.91 -0.51 1.92
N ILE A 195 -1.09 -0.38 2.97
CA ILE A 195 0.37 -0.28 2.85
C ILE A 195 0.95 -1.59 2.32
N LEU A 196 0.53 -2.74 2.88
CA LEU A 196 0.93 -4.06 2.40
C LEU A 196 0.58 -4.23 0.92
N GLU A 197 -0.66 -3.89 0.53
CA GLU A 197 -1.13 -3.95 -0.85
C GLU A 197 -0.28 -3.10 -1.78
N LYS A 198 0.03 -1.85 -1.37
CA LYS A 198 0.85 -0.95 -2.19
C LYS A 198 2.29 -1.44 -2.35
N ILE A 199 2.90 -2.01 -1.30
CA ILE A 199 4.24 -2.60 -1.38
C ILE A 199 4.25 -3.78 -2.36
N MET A 200 3.26 -4.68 -2.26
CA MET A 200 3.12 -5.80 -3.20
C MET A 200 2.98 -5.31 -4.64
N PHE A 201 2.10 -4.34 -4.88
CA PHE A 201 1.90 -3.74 -6.20
C PHE A 201 3.21 -3.22 -6.80
N ILE A 202 4.01 -2.50 -6.01
CA ILE A 202 5.31 -1.96 -6.44
C ILE A 202 6.27 -3.09 -6.83
N LEU A 203 6.40 -4.12 -5.99
CA LEU A 203 7.28 -5.27 -6.26
C LEU A 203 6.84 -6.07 -7.49
N ILE A 204 5.54 -6.24 -7.69
CA ILE A 204 4.96 -6.94 -8.84
C ILE A 204 5.24 -6.19 -10.14
N ASN A 205 4.93 -4.89 -10.18
CA ASN A 205 5.16 -4.08 -11.38
C ASN A 205 6.64 -3.95 -11.71
N GLY A 206 7.51 -4.02 -10.71
CA GLY A 206 8.95 -4.12 -10.90
C GLY A 206 9.43 -5.48 -11.44
N GLY A 207 8.58 -6.49 -11.54
CA GLY A 207 8.97 -7.85 -11.90
C GLY A 207 9.80 -8.53 -10.80
N ARG A 208 9.49 -8.25 -9.52
CA ARG A 208 10.19 -8.78 -8.33
C ARG A 208 9.24 -9.57 -7.42
N SER A 209 8.26 -10.25 -8.02
CA SER A 209 7.25 -11.04 -7.29
C SER A 209 7.84 -12.15 -6.42
N GLU A 210 8.99 -12.71 -6.79
CA GLU A 210 9.72 -13.71 -5.98
C GLU A 210 10.11 -13.17 -4.59
N LEU A 211 10.41 -11.86 -4.46
CA LEU A 211 10.73 -11.27 -3.16
C LEU A 211 9.52 -11.20 -2.22
N ILE A 212 8.30 -11.23 -2.76
CA ILE A 212 7.07 -11.30 -1.96
C ILE A 212 6.96 -12.67 -1.30
N LEU A 213 7.30 -13.73 -2.02
CA LEU A 213 7.31 -15.10 -1.48
C LEU A 213 8.36 -15.22 -0.37
N ASP A 214 9.58 -14.74 -0.63
CA ASP A 214 10.66 -14.76 0.37
C ASP A 214 10.28 -13.98 1.64
N ALA A 215 9.53 -12.87 1.51
CA ALA A 215 9.05 -12.11 2.65
C ALA A 215 7.91 -12.83 3.40
N GLY A 216 6.92 -13.39 2.70
CA GLY A 216 5.81 -14.09 3.38
C GLY A 216 6.26 -15.36 4.12
N MET A 217 7.35 -16.01 3.70
CA MET A 217 7.96 -17.09 4.49
C MET A 217 8.35 -16.69 5.92
N LEU A 218 8.50 -15.39 6.20
CA LEU A 218 8.88 -14.87 7.51
C LEU A 218 7.67 -14.34 8.32
N GLN A 219 6.47 -14.38 7.76
CA GLN A 219 5.23 -13.84 8.34
C GLN A 219 4.36 -14.94 8.96
N GLU A 220 3.46 -14.55 9.88
CA GLU A 220 2.44 -15.44 10.46
C GLU A 220 1.38 -15.86 9.41
N ASP A 221 0.73 -17.02 9.64
CA ASP A 221 -0.17 -17.68 8.68
C ASP A 221 -1.27 -16.79 8.08
N LYS A 222 -1.80 -15.83 8.85
CA LYS A 222 -2.86 -14.93 8.39
C LYS A 222 -2.38 -13.98 7.29
N THR A 223 -1.19 -13.40 7.44
CA THR A 223 -0.63 -12.49 6.41
C THR A 223 -0.31 -13.26 5.14
N ASN A 224 0.10 -14.52 5.27
CA ASN A 224 0.38 -15.38 4.12
C ASN A 224 -0.86 -15.63 3.26
N PHE A 225 -2.03 -15.76 3.88
CA PHE A 225 -3.30 -15.87 3.16
C PHE A 225 -3.63 -14.62 2.34
N ASP A 226 -3.47 -13.43 2.95
CA ASP A 226 -3.75 -12.16 2.28
C ASP A 226 -2.77 -11.92 1.11
N LEU A 227 -1.49 -12.24 1.32
CA LEU A 227 -0.44 -12.19 0.29
C LEU A 227 -0.77 -13.08 -0.91
N LEU A 228 -1.08 -14.36 -0.67
CA LEU A 228 -1.47 -15.28 -1.73
C LEU A 228 -2.73 -14.76 -2.43
N SER A 229 -3.81 -14.49 -1.69
CA SER A 229 -5.06 -13.98 -2.27
C SER A 229 -4.87 -12.76 -3.18
N TYR A 230 -3.97 -11.85 -2.80
CA TYR A 230 -3.62 -10.71 -3.64
C TYR A 230 -2.90 -11.12 -4.93
N LEU A 231 -1.87 -11.97 -4.82
CA LEU A 231 -1.14 -12.50 -5.98
C LEU A 231 -2.08 -13.21 -6.99
N ALA A 232 -3.13 -13.89 -6.52
CA ALA A 232 -4.08 -14.62 -7.37
C ALA A 232 -4.94 -13.63 -8.16
N LYS A 233 -5.42 -12.57 -7.48
CA LYS A 233 -6.18 -11.49 -8.12
C LYS A 233 -5.38 -10.78 -9.21
N GLN A 234 -4.06 -10.72 -9.06
CA GLN A 234 -3.16 -10.15 -10.07
C GLN A 234 -2.78 -11.16 -11.18
N GLU A 235 -3.33 -12.37 -11.17
CA GLU A 235 -3.02 -13.47 -12.10
C GLU A 235 -1.52 -13.81 -12.16
N ILE A 236 -0.81 -13.57 -11.06
CA ILE A 236 0.64 -13.82 -10.99
C ILE A 236 0.84 -15.27 -10.65
N LYS A 237 1.37 -15.98 -11.63
CA LYS A 237 1.70 -17.38 -11.48
C LYS A 237 3.17 -17.50 -11.05
N PHE A 238 3.48 -18.52 -10.25
CA PHE A 238 4.83 -18.86 -9.82
C PHE A 238 5.21 -20.30 -10.19
N SER A 239 6.51 -20.59 -10.23
CA SER A 239 6.97 -21.98 -10.33
C SER A 239 6.61 -22.74 -9.05
N TRP A 240 6.43 -24.06 -9.15
CA TRP A 240 6.21 -24.87 -7.95
C TRP A 240 7.41 -24.78 -7.00
N SER A 241 8.63 -24.74 -7.53
CA SER A 241 9.84 -24.61 -6.72
C SER A 241 9.88 -23.32 -5.89
N SER A 242 9.29 -22.23 -6.38
CA SER A 242 9.13 -20.97 -5.65
C SER A 242 8.06 -21.10 -4.56
N LEU A 243 6.89 -21.65 -4.93
CA LEU A 243 5.75 -21.84 -4.00
C LEU A 243 6.07 -22.83 -2.88
N GLN A 244 6.81 -23.91 -3.17
CA GLN A 244 7.13 -24.96 -2.20
C GLN A 244 7.81 -24.40 -0.94
N LYS A 245 8.63 -23.36 -1.09
CA LYS A 245 9.30 -22.71 0.05
C LYS A 245 8.30 -21.99 0.96
N PHE A 246 7.27 -21.38 0.36
CA PHE A 246 6.22 -20.64 1.04
C PHE A 246 5.29 -21.54 1.88
N ILE A 247 5.12 -22.78 1.43
CA ILE A 247 4.12 -23.70 1.96
C ILE A 247 4.57 -24.34 3.28
N GLY A 248 5.88 -24.41 3.53
CA GLY A 248 6.41 -25.08 4.72
C GLY A 248 5.99 -26.56 4.84
N PRO A 249 6.55 -27.29 5.82
CA PRO A 249 6.17 -28.68 6.07
C PRO A 249 4.78 -28.82 6.74
N GLU A 250 4.22 -27.76 7.31
CA GLU A 250 3.04 -27.81 8.19
C GLU A 250 1.78 -27.07 7.68
N CYS A 251 1.76 -26.44 6.49
CA CYS A 251 0.54 -25.80 5.99
C CYS A 251 -0.55 -26.84 5.65
N ASN A 252 -1.49 -27.04 6.57
CA ASN A 252 -2.67 -27.88 6.38
C ASN A 252 -3.87 -27.10 5.79
N HIS A 253 -3.96 -25.78 6.01
CA HIS A 253 -5.16 -25.00 5.70
C HIS A 253 -5.12 -24.25 4.34
N ASN A 254 -3.95 -24.09 3.72
CA ASN A 254 -3.77 -23.22 2.53
C ASN A 254 -3.68 -23.97 1.20
N SER A 255 -3.80 -25.29 1.21
CA SER A 255 -3.47 -26.18 0.08
C SER A 255 -4.32 -25.99 -1.16
N HIS A 256 -5.58 -25.60 -1.00
CA HIS A 256 -6.49 -25.36 -2.12
C HIS A 256 -6.17 -24.08 -2.88
N MET A 257 -5.72 -23.01 -2.20
CA MET A 257 -5.39 -21.75 -2.87
C MET A 257 -4.12 -21.86 -3.70
N ILE A 258 -3.13 -22.62 -3.23
CA ILE A 258 -1.84 -22.82 -3.92
C ILE A 258 -2.02 -23.35 -5.35
N ILE A 259 -3.11 -24.09 -5.61
CA ILE A 259 -3.46 -24.63 -6.93
C ILE A 259 -3.54 -23.50 -7.97
N ASP A 260 -4.12 -22.35 -7.60
CA ASP A 260 -4.36 -21.23 -8.52
C ASP A 260 -3.07 -20.51 -8.94
N PHE A 261 -1.97 -20.71 -8.19
CA PHE A 261 -0.69 -20.02 -8.40
C PHE A 261 0.30 -20.80 -9.25
N ILE A 262 0.07 -22.09 -9.50
CA ILE A 262 1.07 -22.92 -10.15
C ILE A 262 1.10 -22.60 -11.65
N GLN A 263 2.22 -22.02 -12.13
CA GLN A 263 2.46 -21.73 -13.55
C GLN A 263 2.32 -22.98 -14.42
N ASN A 264 2.79 -24.11 -13.90
CA ASN A 264 2.83 -25.37 -14.62
C ASN A 264 2.45 -26.55 -13.69
N PRO A 265 1.16 -26.91 -13.60
CA PRO A 265 0.69 -27.95 -12.68
C PRO A 265 1.19 -29.36 -13.03
N THR A 266 1.92 -29.48 -14.15
CA THR A 266 2.59 -30.72 -14.58
C THR A 266 3.93 -30.95 -13.89
N GLU A 267 4.44 -30.00 -13.10
CA GLU A 267 5.63 -30.24 -12.28
C GLU A 267 5.34 -31.38 -11.28
N PRO A 268 6.08 -32.51 -11.34
CA PRO A 268 5.77 -33.70 -10.53
C PRO A 268 5.67 -33.42 -9.03
N GLY A 269 6.43 -32.44 -8.52
CA GLY A 269 6.39 -32.02 -7.12
C GLY A 269 5.07 -31.36 -6.71
N ALA A 270 4.45 -30.57 -7.59
CA ALA A 270 3.17 -29.92 -7.33
C ALA A 270 2.04 -30.95 -7.24
N PHE A 271 2.01 -31.89 -8.18
CA PHE A 271 1.03 -32.97 -8.19
C PHE A 271 1.17 -33.88 -6.96
N LEU A 272 2.40 -34.27 -6.62
CA LEU A 272 2.69 -35.10 -5.45
C LEU A 272 2.21 -34.40 -4.18
N TRP A 273 2.57 -33.13 -3.99
CA TRP A 273 2.20 -32.37 -2.81
C TRP A 273 0.67 -32.16 -2.69
N LEU A 274 0.01 -31.74 -3.76
CA LEU A 274 -1.44 -31.56 -3.79
C LEU A 274 -2.18 -32.86 -3.48
N SER A 275 -1.75 -33.98 -4.06
CA SER A 275 -2.35 -35.29 -3.78
C SER A 275 -2.18 -35.71 -2.32
N THR A 276 -1.01 -35.47 -1.72
CA THR A 276 -0.74 -35.80 -0.31
C THR A 276 -1.58 -34.94 0.64
N ARG A 277 -1.72 -33.65 0.36
CA ARG A 277 -2.53 -32.76 1.20
C ARG A 277 -4.02 -33.02 1.07
N TYR A 278 -4.51 -33.30 -0.13
CA TYR A 278 -5.92 -33.67 -0.32
C TYR A 278 -6.27 -34.96 0.43
N ALA A 279 -5.37 -35.94 0.43
CA ALA A 279 -5.53 -37.17 1.22
C ALA A 279 -5.54 -36.90 2.73
N GLN A 280 -4.69 -36.00 3.22
CA GLN A 280 -4.67 -35.60 4.64
C GLN A 280 -5.93 -34.83 5.06
N MET A 281 -6.44 -33.92 4.22
CA MET A 281 -7.65 -33.15 4.50
C MET A 281 -8.91 -34.02 4.61
N LEU A 282 -8.92 -35.20 3.98
CA LEU A 282 -10.03 -36.15 4.05
C LEU A 282 -9.93 -37.10 5.26
N GLU A 283 -8.97 -36.89 6.17
CA GLU A 283 -8.74 -37.72 7.37
C GLU A 283 -8.63 -39.22 7.06
N LEU A 284 -8.04 -39.56 5.91
CA LEU A 284 -7.92 -40.94 5.46
C LEU A 284 -6.76 -41.65 6.17
N GLU A 285 -6.95 -41.98 7.46
CA GLU A 285 -5.96 -42.65 8.31
C GLU A 285 -5.50 -44.03 7.77
N SER A 286 -6.25 -44.65 6.85
CA SER A 286 -5.97 -46.00 6.33
C SER A 286 -5.15 -46.03 5.05
N TRP A 287 -4.76 -44.88 4.49
CA TRP A 287 -4.21 -44.78 3.13
C TRP A 287 -2.68 -44.82 3.02
N GLU A 288 -1.92 -44.83 4.12
CA GLU A 288 -0.44 -44.71 4.04
C GLU A 288 0.22 -45.80 3.17
N ASN A 289 -0.34 -47.00 3.08
CA ASN A 289 0.23 -48.09 2.26
C ASN A 289 -0.24 -48.06 0.79
N ASP A 290 -1.52 -47.80 0.53
CA ASP A 290 -2.08 -47.80 -0.83
C ASP A 290 -1.73 -46.51 -1.59
N PHE A 291 -1.62 -45.39 -0.88
CA PHE A 291 -1.21 -44.11 -1.44
C PHE A 291 0.28 -44.09 -1.81
N PHE A 292 1.14 -44.75 -1.02
CA PHE A 292 2.56 -44.91 -1.38
C PHE A 292 2.72 -45.74 -2.66
N GLU A 293 1.93 -46.80 -2.83
CA GLU A 293 1.95 -47.61 -4.06
C GLU A 293 1.33 -46.86 -5.25
N ILE A 294 0.31 -46.01 -5.04
CA ILE A 294 -0.23 -45.11 -6.09
C ILE A 294 0.80 -44.03 -6.48
N GLN A 295 1.44 -43.38 -5.51
CA GLN A 295 2.50 -42.39 -5.75
C GLN A 295 3.73 -43.01 -6.41
N LYS A 296 4.14 -44.21 -5.97
CA LYS A 296 5.25 -44.96 -6.55
C LYS A 296 4.91 -45.40 -7.97
N ALA A 297 3.72 -45.97 -8.21
CA ALA A 297 3.26 -46.30 -9.56
C ALA A 297 3.18 -45.05 -10.46
N PHE A 298 2.76 -43.90 -9.92
CA PHE A 298 2.72 -42.63 -10.63
C PHE A 298 4.13 -42.12 -10.99
N LEU A 299 5.06 -42.10 -10.04
CA LEU A 299 6.45 -41.68 -10.24
C LEU A 299 7.24 -42.66 -11.14
N GLU A 300 6.99 -43.96 -11.04
CA GLU A 300 7.51 -45.00 -11.95
C GLU A 300 6.95 -44.84 -13.37
N THR A 301 5.68 -44.45 -13.49
CA THR A 301 5.06 -44.17 -14.79
C THR A 301 5.64 -42.89 -15.41
N LEU A 302 5.83 -41.83 -14.62
CA LEU A 302 6.40 -40.56 -15.11
C LEU A 302 7.89 -40.65 -15.44
N SER A 303 8.68 -41.40 -14.65
CA SER A 303 10.12 -41.59 -14.90
C SER A 303 10.43 -42.42 -16.16
N GLY A 304 9.44 -43.12 -16.72
CA GLY A 304 9.55 -43.86 -17.98
C GLY A 304 9.00 -43.12 -19.22
N ILE A 305 8.50 -41.88 -19.09
CA ILE A 305 7.86 -41.13 -20.17
C ILE A 305 8.75 -39.97 -20.62
N ASP A 306 9.42 -40.15 -21.77
CA ASP A 306 10.30 -39.14 -22.37
C ASP A 306 9.56 -38.04 -23.16
N LYS A 307 8.23 -38.17 -23.36
CA LYS A 307 7.44 -37.29 -24.24
C LYS A 307 6.17 -36.74 -23.59
N PRO A 308 5.93 -35.41 -23.63
CA PRO A 308 4.76 -34.76 -23.01
C PRO A 308 3.39 -35.33 -23.44
N ASP A 309 3.28 -35.75 -24.69
CA ASP A 309 2.06 -36.31 -25.30
C ASP A 309 1.68 -37.69 -24.74
N GLN A 310 2.57 -38.35 -24.00
CA GLN A 310 2.32 -39.60 -23.27
C GLN A 310 2.03 -39.39 -21.78
N MET A 311 2.28 -38.19 -21.23
CA MET A 311 1.95 -37.85 -19.84
C MET A 311 0.43 -37.71 -19.64
N ILE A 312 -0.29 -37.13 -20.60
CA ILE A 312 -1.74 -36.85 -20.47
C ILE A 312 -2.57 -38.14 -20.26
N PRO A 313 -2.37 -39.23 -21.02
CA PRO A 313 -3.07 -40.49 -20.77
C PRO A 313 -2.74 -41.12 -19.41
N ALA A 314 -1.49 -41.03 -18.95
CA ALA A 314 -1.05 -41.55 -17.65
C ALA A 314 -1.64 -40.74 -16.49
N LEU A 315 -1.64 -39.40 -16.60
CA LEU A 315 -2.32 -38.49 -15.67
C LEU A 315 -3.82 -38.78 -15.63
N ASN A 316 -4.47 -38.92 -16.79
CA ASN A 316 -5.91 -39.25 -16.86
C ASN A 316 -6.25 -40.61 -16.25
N SER A 317 -5.41 -41.63 -16.44
CA SER A 317 -5.61 -42.94 -15.83
C SER A 317 -5.49 -42.88 -14.31
N ASN A 318 -4.52 -42.12 -13.79
CA ASN A 318 -4.35 -41.96 -12.34
C ASN A 318 -5.43 -41.06 -11.72
N LEU A 319 -5.86 -40.02 -12.42
CA LEU A 319 -7.01 -39.19 -12.03
C LEU A 319 -8.31 -39.99 -12.05
N GLN A 320 -8.48 -40.96 -12.95
CA GLN A 320 -9.63 -41.87 -12.92
C GLN A 320 -9.58 -42.81 -11.71
N ILE A 321 -8.40 -43.25 -11.29
CA ILE A 321 -8.21 -44.05 -10.06
C ILE A 321 -8.54 -43.18 -8.84
N ILE A 322 -7.96 -41.98 -8.74
CA ILE A 322 -8.26 -41.02 -7.68
C ILE A 322 -9.76 -40.68 -7.66
N HIS A 323 -10.37 -40.36 -8.80
CA HIS A 323 -11.80 -40.05 -8.91
C HIS A 323 -12.71 -41.25 -8.60
N LYS A 324 -12.28 -42.48 -8.90
CA LYS A 324 -13.00 -43.71 -8.54
C LYS A 324 -12.97 -43.92 -7.02
N TYR A 325 -11.82 -43.71 -6.39
CA TYR A 325 -11.69 -43.79 -4.93
C TYR A 325 -12.43 -42.65 -4.23
N MET A 326 -12.26 -41.41 -4.69
CA MET A 326 -12.98 -40.25 -4.17
C MET A 326 -14.49 -40.37 -4.34
N LYS A 327 -15.01 -41.05 -5.38
CA LYS A 327 -16.46 -41.32 -5.51
C LYS A 327 -16.98 -42.32 -4.49
N VAL A 328 -16.16 -43.31 -4.11
CA VAL A 328 -16.52 -44.31 -3.11
C VAL A 328 -16.54 -43.63 -1.73
N GLU A 329 -15.52 -42.82 -1.42
CA GLU A 329 -15.47 -42.12 -0.13
C GLU A 329 -16.36 -40.88 -0.06
N LEU A 330 -16.62 -40.12 -1.14
CA LEU A 330 -17.67 -39.09 -1.11
C LEU A 330 -19.04 -39.71 -0.86
N HIS A 331 -19.30 -40.93 -1.34
CA HIS A 331 -20.55 -41.62 -1.08
C HIS A 331 -20.64 -42.02 0.40
N ASP A 332 -19.55 -42.55 0.96
CA ASP A 332 -19.49 -42.94 2.38
C ASP A 332 -19.48 -41.73 3.33
N MET A 333 -18.77 -40.64 3.00
CA MET A 333 -18.80 -39.36 3.70
C MET A 333 -20.15 -38.64 3.55
N GLN A 334 -20.83 -38.70 2.40
CA GLN A 334 -22.20 -38.18 2.27
C GLN A 334 -23.20 -39.01 3.08
N CYS A 335 -22.97 -40.32 3.22
CA CYS A 335 -23.76 -41.16 4.11
C CYS A 335 -23.48 -40.83 5.59
N TRP A 336 -22.22 -40.58 5.96
CA TRP A 336 -21.80 -40.27 7.32
C TRP A 336 -22.17 -38.83 7.76
N ALA A 337 -21.91 -37.82 6.91
CA ALA A 337 -22.28 -36.42 7.15
C ALA A 337 -23.80 -36.22 7.22
N LYS A 338 -24.60 -37.02 6.50
CA LYS A 338 -26.07 -36.98 6.62
C LYS A 338 -26.56 -37.46 7.99
N ASP A 339 -25.77 -38.29 8.68
CA ASP A 339 -26.09 -38.83 9.99
C ASP A 339 -25.51 -37.99 11.15
N GLU A 340 -24.38 -37.28 10.97
CA GLU A 340 -23.76 -36.41 12.00
C GLU A 340 -24.01 -34.89 11.84
N TRP A 341 -24.03 -34.33 10.62
CA TRP A 341 -24.05 -32.87 10.40
C TRP A 341 -25.43 -32.20 10.55
N MET A 342 -26.50 -32.94 10.87
CA MET A 342 -27.78 -32.34 11.28
C MET A 342 -27.68 -31.51 12.57
N TYR A 343 -26.55 -31.54 13.27
CA TYR A 343 -26.37 -30.86 14.56
C TYR A 343 -25.55 -29.56 14.51
N GLU A 344 -24.84 -29.24 13.41
CA GLU A 344 -23.90 -28.10 13.37
C GLU A 344 -24.33 -26.92 12.48
N PHE A 345 -25.36 -27.06 11.65
CA PHE A 345 -25.90 -25.96 10.85
C PHE A 345 -27.24 -25.50 11.42
N ASP A 346 -27.35 -24.19 11.70
CA ASP A 346 -28.55 -23.60 12.33
C ASP A 346 -29.79 -23.67 11.42
N ASN A 347 -29.61 -23.87 10.11
CA ASN A 347 -30.67 -24.11 9.15
C ASN A 347 -30.19 -24.90 7.91
N GLU A 348 -31.15 -25.42 7.15
CA GLU A 348 -30.96 -26.26 5.97
C GLU A 348 -30.38 -25.50 4.75
N GLU A 349 -30.54 -24.16 4.70
CA GLU A 349 -30.04 -23.31 3.62
C GLU A 349 -28.50 -23.21 3.62
N ASP A 350 -27.87 -23.05 4.79
CA ASP A 350 -26.41 -22.96 4.93
C ASP A 350 -25.70 -24.27 4.50
N TYR A 351 -26.35 -25.41 4.75
CA TYR A 351 -25.88 -26.73 4.32
C TYR A 351 -25.98 -26.91 2.80
N GLU A 352 -27.08 -26.47 2.19
CA GLU A 352 -27.25 -26.53 0.73
C GLU A 352 -26.25 -25.62 0.01
N GLU A 353 -25.95 -24.44 0.55
CA GLU A 353 -24.96 -23.50 -0.02
C GLU A 353 -23.54 -24.08 0.02
N ALA A 354 -23.15 -24.73 1.13
CA ALA A 354 -21.86 -25.40 1.25
C ALA A 354 -21.70 -26.58 0.27
N ILE A 355 -22.77 -27.37 0.06
CA ILE A 355 -22.78 -28.46 -0.93
C ILE A 355 -22.67 -27.91 -2.35
N LEU A 356 -23.38 -26.84 -2.66
CA LEU A 356 -23.36 -26.20 -3.97
C LEU A 356 -21.98 -25.61 -4.29
N SER A 357 -21.33 -24.97 -3.32
CA SER A 357 -19.95 -24.48 -3.43
C SER A 357 -18.96 -25.60 -3.70
N ASN A 358 -19.04 -26.71 -2.95
CA ASN A 358 -18.18 -27.88 -3.17
C ASN A 358 -18.43 -28.56 -4.53
N LYS A 359 -19.68 -28.65 -4.99
CA LYS A 359 -19.99 -29.16 -6.34
C LYS A 359 -19.43 -28.25 -7.43
N ALA A 360 -19.50 -26.93 -7.26
CA ALA A 360 -18.91 -25.97 -8.21
C ALA A 360 -17.39 -26.12 -8.30
N ASN A 361 -16.71 -26.29 -7.16
CA ASN A 361 -15.27 -26.53 -7.11
C ASN A 361 -14.87 -27.86 -7.76
N ILE A 362 -15.61 -28.94 -7.50
CA ILE A 362 -15.38 -30.25 -8.14
C ILE A 362 -15.58 -30.16 -9.66
N GLU A 363 -16.59 -29.43 -10.13
CA GLU A 363 -16.84 -29.30 -11.57
C GLU A 363 -15.85 -28.35 -12.26
N ALA A 364 -15.35 -27.33 -11.56
CA ALA A 364 -14.23 -26.50 -12.02
C ALA A 364 -12.96 -27.35 -12.20
N ILE A 365 -12.64 -28.22 -11.23
CA ILE A 365 -11.51 -29.17 -11.33
C ILE A 365 -11.71 -30.14 -12.49
N LYS A 366 -12.90 -30.72 -12.67
CA LYS A 366 -13.16 -31.64 -13.80
C LYS A 366 -13.07 -30.94 -15.16
N ASN A 367 -13.49 -29.68 -15.25
CA ASN A 367 -13.36 -28.90 -16.48
C ASN A 367 -11.91 -28.46 -16.74
N TRP A 368 -11.12 -28.28 -15.68
CA TRP A 368 -9.67 -28.04 -15.75
C TRP A 368 -8.88 -29.29 -16.19
N LEU A 369 -9.37 -30.49 -15.84
CA LEU A 369 -8.76 -31.78 -16.21
C LEU A 369 -9.05 -32.25 -17.63
N LYS A 370 -10.06 -31.69 -18.30
CA LYS A 370 -10.39 -31.98 -19.71
C LYS A 370 -9.63 -31.06 -20.64
#